data_AF-A0A8I0GTD9-F1
#
_entry.id   AF-A0A8I0GTD9-F1
#
_cell.length_a   1.000
_cell.length_b   1.000
_cell.length_c   1.000
_cell.angle_alpha   90.00
_cell.angle_beta   90.00
_cell.angle_gamma   90.00
#
_symmetry.space_group_name_H-M   'P 1'
#
loop_
_entity.id
_entity.type
_entity.pdbx_description
1 polymer ?
#
loop_
_entity_poly.entity_id
_entity_poly.type
_entity_poly.pdbx_seq_one_letter_code
_entity_poly.pdbx_strand_id
1 'polypeptide(L)'
;RTTHCIGFRRAAIEALIPYLEAMLDRPAGSADGGPMHVDGAYGWFRASRPDLACWLASPRLGRQRPSRTDIAPPGPLDRLPGPLRRAARGARRWLQRRFA
;
A
#
# COMPACT_ATOMS: atom_id res chain seq x y z
N ARG A 1 -10.12 -4.40 -6.59
CA ARG A 1 -10.31 -3.15 -5.79
C ARG A 1 -9.09 -3.03 -4.88
N THR A 2 -8.22 -2.05 -5.10
CA THR A 2 -6.97 -1.88 -4.34
C THR A 2 -7.26 -1.25 -2.98
N THR A 3 -6.91 -1.95 -1.91
CA THR A 3 -7.04 -1.46 -0.53
C THR A 3 -5.94 -0.43 -0.29
N HIS A 4 -6.27 0.85 -0.40
CA HIS A 4 -5.31 1.95 -0.22
C HIS A 4 -4.98 2.27 1.24
N CYS A 5 -5.68 1.64 2.19
CA CYS A 5 -5.50 1.79 3.62
C CYS A 5 -5.87 0.45 4.28
N ILE A 6 -4.95 -0.11 5.06
CA ILE A 6 -5.14 -1.35 5.81
C ILE A 6 -5.09 -1.04 7.30
N GLY A 7 -6.02 -1.61 8.06
CA GLY A 7 -6.05 -1.53 9.52
C GLY A 7 -5.86 -2.90 10.12
N PHE A 8 -5.12 -2.97 11.23
CA PHE A 8 -4.87 -4.22 11.95
C PHE A 8 -5.36 -4.11 13.39
N ARG A 9 -6.04 -5.16 13.86
CA ARG A 9 -6.31 -5.35 15.29
C ARG A 9 -5.09 -5.97 15.98
N ARG A 10 -4.98 -5.83 17.30
CA ARG A 10 -3.90 -6.43 18.12
C ARG A 10 -3.57 -7.88 17.72
N ALA A 11 -4.57 -8.77 17.75
CA ALA A 11 -4.38 -10.18 17.42
C ALA A 11 -3.84 -10.43 16.01
N ALA A 12 -4.15 -9.55 15.05
CA ALA A 12 -3.58 -9.66 13.70
C ALA A 12 -2.12 -9.20 13.68
N ILE A 13 -1.77 -8.15 14.42
CA ILE A 13 -0.39 -7.63 14.52
C ILE A 13 0.54 -8.67 15.15
N GLU A 14 0.10 -9.28 16.26
CA GLU A 14 0.87 -10.33 16.97
C GLU A 14 1.20 -11.52 16.07
N ALA A 15 0.30 -11.85 15.14
CA ALA A 15 0.53 -12.88 14.13
C ALA A 15 1.35 -12.40 12.94
N LEU A 16 1.18 -11.14 12.54
CA LEU A 16 1.76 -10.57 11.33
C LEU A 16 3.26 -10.38 11.45
N ILE A 17 3.75 -9.88 12.58
CA ILE A 17 5.18 -9.61 12.80
C ILE A 17 6.04 -10.86 12.56
N PRO A 18 5.86 -11.97 13.30
CA PRO A 18 6.69 -13.16 13.11
C PRO A 18 6.50 -13.78 11.73
N TYR A 19 5.33 -13.64 11.11
CA TYR A 19 5.09 -14.10 9.75
C TYR A 19 5.94 -13.33 8.72
N LEU A 20 6.00 -12.00 8.84
CA LEU A 20 6.79 -11.16 7.96
C LEU A 20 8.29 -11.33 8.19
N GLU A 21 8.72 -11.51 9.44
CA GLU A 21 10.12 -11.83 9.75
C GLU A 21 10.53 -13.17 9.13
N ALA A 22 9.74 -14.23 9.34
CA ALA A 22 9.99 -15.53 8.73
C ALA A 22 9.93 -15.48 7.19
N MET A 23 9.15 -14.58 6.61
CA MET A 23 9.09 -14.40 5.15
C MET A 23 10.42 -13.92 4.57
N LEU A 24 11.21 -13.13 5.31
CA LEU A 24 12.50 -12.62 4.86
C LEU A 24 13.55 -13.74 4.71
N ASP A 25 13.44 -14.79 5.52
CA ASP A 25 14.37 -15.93 5.51
C ASP A 25 13.99 -17.02 4.50
N ARG A 26 12.81 -16.94 3.89
CA ARG A 26 12.35 -17.92 2.90
C ARG A 26 13.07 -17.73 1.56
N PRO A 27 13.18 -18.78 0.73
CA PRO A 27 13.62 -18.63 -0.64
C PRO A 27 12.71 -17.68 -1.43
N ALA A 28 13.31 -16.87 -2.30
CA ALA A 28 12.56 -16.08 -3.26
C ALA A 28 11.65 -17.00 -4.12
N GLY A 29 10.37 -16.63 -4.24
CA GLY A 29 9.38 -17.46 -4.93
C GLY A 29 8.86 -18.66 -4.14
N SER A 30 9.12 -18.74 -2.83
CA SER A 30 8.55 -19.78 -1.95
C SER A 30 7.02 -19.88 -2.09
N ALA A 31 6.52 -21.12 -2.08
CA ALA A 31 5.09 -21.42 -2.14
C ALA A 31 4.30 -20.92 -0.91
N ASP A 32 5.00 -20.70 0.21
CA ASP A 32 4.42 -20.10 1.43
C ASP A 32 4.48 -18.57 1.41
N GLY A 33 4.96 -17.98 0.30
CA GLY A 33 5.28 -16.57 0.15
C GLY A 33 6.71 -16.29 0.63
N GLY A 34 7.59 -15.95 -0.31
CA GLY A 34 8.97 -15.52 -0.04
C GLY A 34 9.13 -14.00 0.08
N PRO A 35 10.37 -13.48 0.18
CA PRO A 35 10.64 -12.05 0.28
C PRO A 35 10.02 -11.26 -0.89
N MET A 36 9.26 -10.22 -0.57
CA MET A 36 8.57 -9.38 -1.57
C MET A 36 8.17 -8.00 -1.02
N HIS A 37 7.61 -7.15 -1.87
CA HIS A 37 7.06 -5.85 -1.44
C HIS A 37 5.91 -6.03 -0.44
N VAL A 38 5.82 -5.12 0.53
CA VAL A 38 4.93 -5.23 1.70
C VAL A 38 3.45 -5.44 1.33
N ASP A 39 2.98 -4.80 0.27
CA ASP A 39 1.59 -4.96 -0.20
C ASP A 39 1.28 -6.41 -0.61
N GLY A 40 2.24 -7.09 -1.23
CA GLY A 40 2.14 -8.52 -1.55
C GLY A 40 2.23 -9.39 -0.30
N ALA A 41 3.13 -9.04 0.61
CA ALA A 41 3.32 -9.76 1.87
C ALA A 41 2.04 -9.80 2.72
N TYR A 42 1.29 -8.69 2.80
CA TYR A 42 -0.03 -8.68 3.46
C TYR A 42 -1.06 -9.58 2.76
N GLY A 43 -0.98 -9.69 1.43
CA GLY A 43 -1.82 -10.62 0.66
C GLY A 43 -1.57 -12.07 1.04
N TRP A 44 -0.30 -12.46 1.14
CA TRP A 44 0.13 -13.81 1.58
C TRP A 44 -0.24 -14.08 3.04
N PHE A 45 0.03 -13.13 3.94
CA PHE A 45 -0.37 -13.26 5.34
C PHE A 45 -1.88 -13.52 5.46
N ARG A 46 -2.71 -12.72 4.77
CA ARG A 46 -4.16 -12.90 4.75
C ARG A 46 -4.58 -14.28 4.22
N ALA A 47 -3.91 -14.78 3.19
CA ALA A 47 -4.20 -16.11 2.64
C ALA A 47 -3.82 -17.24 3.62
N SER A 48 -2.73 -17.07 4.35
CA SER A 48 -2.23 -18.05 5.34
C SER A 48 -3.02 -18.06 6.66
N ARG A 49 -3.84 -17.03 6.93
CA ARG A 49 -4.61 -16.87 8.18
C ARG A 49 -6.12 -16.81 7.92
N PRO A 50 -6.74 -17.89 7.44
CA PRO A 50 -8.19 -17.94 7.25
C PRO A 50 -8.97 -17.83 8.57
N ASP A 51 -8.31 -18.04 9.70
CA ASP A 51 -8.84 -17.86 11.05
C ASP A 51 -9.04 -16.37 11.43
N LEU A 52 -8.35 -15.45 10.74
CA LEU A 52 -8.48 -14.02 10.99
C LEU A 52 -9.52 -13.39 10.06
N ALA A 53 -10.56 -12.79 10.65
CA ALA A 53 -11.54 -12.04 9.88
C ALA A 53 -10.89 -10.84 9.17
N CYS A 54 -11.08 -10.76 7.86
CA CYS A 54 -10.64 -9.65 7.02
C CYS A 54 -11.85 -8.96 6.39
N TRP A 55 -12.06 -7.70 6.75
CA TRP A 55 -13.20 -6.92 6.28
C TRP A 55 -12.79 -5.92 5.20
N LEU A 56 -13.68 -5.69 4.24
CA LEU A 56 -13.54 -4.60 3.27
C LEU A 56 -14.52 -3.48 3.62
N ALA A 57 -13.99 -2.30 3.93
CA ALA A 57 -14.84 -1.14 4.18
C ALA A 57 -15.46 -0.62 2.87
N SER A 58 -16.78 -0.44 2.89
CA SER A 58 -17.55 0.20 1.82
C SER A 58 -18.53 1.19 2.46
N PRO A 59 -18.39 2.51 2.22
CA PRO A 59 -17.42 3.15 1.32
C PRO A 59 -15.98 3.12 1.87
N ARG A 60 -15.01 3.46 1.00
CA ARG A 60 -13.59 3.55 1.40
C ARG A 60 -13.41 4.57 2.52
N LEU A 61 -12.80 4.15 3.63
CA LEU A 61 -12.56 5.01 4.80
C LEU A 61 -11.43 6.03 4.60
N GLY A 62 -10.50 5.75 3.68
CA GLY A 62 -9.33 6.58 3.45
C GLY A 62 -8.86 6.54 2.00
N ARG A 63 -8.18 7.61 1.59
CA ARG A 63 -7.49 7.71 0.30
C ARG A 63 -6.09 8.26 0.53
N GLN A 64 -5.08 7.58 -0.02
CA GLN A 64 -3.71 8.06 0.01
C GLN A 64 -3.60 9.36 -0.80
N ARG A 65 -3.04 10.40 -0.18
CA ARG A 65 -2.72 11.64 -0.89
C ARG A 65 -1.51 11.40 -1.80
N PRO A 66 -1.50 11.93 -3.03
CA PRO A 66 -0.31 11.88 -3.87
C PRO A 66 0.88 12.55 -3.16
N SER A 67 1.91 11.75 -2.87
CA SER A 67 3.21 12.21 -2.35
C SER A 67 4.30 11.96 -3.41
N ARG A 68 5.50 12.50 -3.17
CA ARG A 68 6.68 12.13 -3.95
C ARG A 68 7.13 10.75 -3.47
N THR A 69 7.42 9.84 -4.40
CA THR A 69 8.00 8.54 -4.07
C THR A 69 9.49 8.67 -3.75
N ASP A 70 9.95 7.90 -2.78
CA ASP A 70 11.33 7.70 -2.35
C ASP A 70 11.90 6.34 -2.80
N ILE A 71 11.02 5.37 -3.09
CA ILE A 71 11.38 4.01 -3.52
C ILE A 71 11.42 3.81 -5.05
N ALA A 72 11.12 4.83 -5.85
CA ALA A 72 11.11 4.75 -7.31
C ALA A 72 11.61 6.04 -7.97
N PRO A 73 12.03 6.01 -9.26
CA PRO A 73 12.44 7.21 -9.98
C PRO A 73 11.34 8.29 -10.00
N PRO A 74 11.72 9.58 -9.89
CA PRO A 74 10.76 10.67 -9.85
C PRO A 74 9.94 10.76 -11.14
N GLY A 75 8.63 10.94 -10.98
CA GLY A 75 7.69 11.07 -12.08
C GLY A 75 7.81 12.41 -12.81
N PRO A 76 7.13 12.59 -13.96
CA PRO A 76 7.25 13.79 -14.79
C PRO A 76 6.96 15.10 -14.05
N LEU A 77 5.95 15.10 -13.18
CA LEU A 77 5.59 16.29 -12.38
C LEU A 77 6.64 16.62 -11.31
N ASP A 78 7.43 15.64 -10.87
CA ASP A 78 8.45 15.86 -9.85
C ASP A 78 9.69 16.57 -10.41
N ARG A 79 9.87 16.50 -11.74
CA ARG A 79 10.95 17.15 -12.50
C ARG A 79 10.69 18.63 -12.79
N LEU A 80 9.46 19.12 -12.55
CA LEU A 80 9.11 20.52 -12.77
C LEU A 80 9.72 21.44 -11.68
N PRO A 81 10.11 22.68 -12.03
CA PRO A 81 10.45 23.72 -11.07
C PRO A 81 9.33 23.96 -10.04
N GLY A 82 9.71 24.39 -8.83
CA GLY A 82 8.82 24.47 -7.66
C GLY A 82 7.43 25.09 -7.92
N PRO A 83 7.34 26.30 -8.53
CA PRO A 83 6.05 26.94 -8.82
C PRO A 83 5.18 26.14 -9.80
N LEU A 84 5.77 25.66 -10.90
CA LEU A 84 5.09 24.86 -11.92
C LEU A 84 4.59 23.52 -11.37
N ARG A 85 5.42 22.87 -10.54
CA ARG A 85 5.04 21.63 -9.84
C ARG A 85 3.83 21.84 -8.94
N ARG A 86 3.77 22.95 -8.19
CA ARG A 86 2.63 23.26 -7.30
C ARG A 86 1.35 23.48 -8.11
N ALA A 87 1.41 24.26 -9.19
CA ALA A 87 0.28 24.51 -10.07
C ALA A 87 -0.24 23.20 -10.71
N ALA A 88 0.64 22.41 -11.31
CA ALA A 88 0.28 21.13 -11.94
C ALA A 88 -0.34 20.13 -10.95
N ARG A 89 0.22 20.02 -9.74
CA ARG A 89 -0.37 19.19 -8.66
C ARG A 89 -1.71 19.75 -8.15
N GLY A 90 -1.90 21.06 -8.19
CA GLY A 90 -3.18 21.72 -7.89
C GLY A 90 -4.27 21.33 -8.90
N ALA A 91 -3.99 21.54 -10.19
CA ALA A 91 -4.88 21.21 -11.29
C ALA A 91 -5.26 19.71 -11.29
N ARG A 92 -4.28 18.81 -11.14
CA ARG A 92 -4.52 17.37 -11.05
C ARG A 92 -5.45 17.00 -9.89
N ARG A 93 -5.27 17.63 -8.72
CA ARG A 93 -6.15 17.39 -7.55
C ARG A 93 -7.57 17.89 -7.78
N TRP A 94 -7.73 19.04 -8.46
CA TRP A 94 -9.04 19.58 -8.80
C TRP A 94 -9.79 18.65 -9.76
N LEU A 95 -9.12 18.21 -10.84
CA LEU A 95 -9.67 17.24 -11.80
C LEU A 95 -10.09 15.94 -11.09
N GLN A 96 -9.22 15.39 -10.23
CA GLN A 96 -9.53 14.19 -9.47
C GLN A 96 -10.71 14.33 -8.50
N ARG A 97 -11.04 15.54 -8.04
CA ARG A 97 -12.21 15.78 -7.17
C ARG A 97 -13.50 15.98 -7.98
N ARG A 98 -13.37 16.50 -9.20
CA ARG A 98 -14.52 16.75 -10.08
C ARG A 98 -15.05 15.49 -10.75
N PHE A 99 -14.20 14.46 -10.89
CA PHE A 99 -14.52 13.18 -11.54
C PHE A 99 -14.46 11.96 -10.59
N ALA A 100 -14.43 12.16 -9.26
CA ALA A 100 -14.45 11.09 -8.25
C ALA A 100 -15.76 11.12 -7.47
#